data_AF-A0A0M3LIF8-F1
#
_entry.id   AF-A0A0M3LIF8-F1
#
_cell.length_a   1.000
_cell.length_b   1.000
_cell.length_c   1.000
_cell.angle_alpha   90.00
_cell.angle_beta   90.00
_cell.angle_gamma   90.00
#
_symmetry.space_group_name_H-M   'P 1'
#
loop_
_entity.id
_entity.type
_entity.pdbx_description
1 polymer ?
#
loop_
_entity_poly.entity_id
_entity_poly.type
_entity_poly.pdbx_seq_one_letter_code
_entity_poly.pdbx_strand_id
1 'polypeptide(L)'
;ELSKRDSKLYSMDPWVTFKPLPEYLQKKIVTDSIFIVIHKGTTTQTIKVSVDETPEMILQKFFEKMSKKKLLLNIPEGHSELDFVLRVCGRDEYIIGNTPMKDFHWIRHCLKNGEEIHLVLEAPPDPIQDEVDKEEWPLVDDCTGVTGYQEQLTIKDKDHEKVFTISLWDCTRNFRVKVIGIDIPVLPKSSELTVFVEANIQHGQQLLAQQRTPSKPFVEEVLWNVWLDFDIKIKDLPKGSLLNLQVYCGKAPPQPTKIHMQPHNFVTAESKCKTQLLYYVNLLLIDHRFLLRQGEYVLHMWKIPDKA
;
A
#
# COMPACT_ATOMS: atom_id res chain seq x y z
N GLU A 1 -6.48 10.92 12.93
CA GLU A 1 -7.18 11.35 11.70
C GLU A 1 -8.66 11.63 12.01
N LEU A 2 -9.40 10.65 12.52
CA LEU A 2 -10.79 10.81 12.99
C LEU A 2 -11.00 11.99 13.96
N SER A 3 -10.05 12.27 14.85
CA SER A 3 -10.16 13.37 15.83
C SER A 3 -9.93 14.78 15.27
N LYS A 4 -9.39 14.90 14.05
CA LYS A 4 -9.03 16.19 13.42
C LYS A 4 -9.87 16.52 12.19
N ARG A 5 -10.80 15.63 11.80
CA ARG A 5 -11.66 15.86 10.62
C ARG A 5 -12.69 16.94 10.91
N ASP A 6 -13.00 17.75 9.90
CA ASP A 6 -14.20 18.59 9.92
C ASP A 6 -15.40 17.69 9.67
N SER A 7 -16.32 17.62 10.62
CA SER A 7 -17.46 16.69 10.57
C SER A 7 -18.44 17.03 9.44
N LYS A 8 -18.59 18.31 9.09
CA LYS A 8 -19.50 18.78 8.04
C LYS A 8 -18.91 18.52 6.66
N LEU A 9 -17.62 18.76 6.47
CA LEU A 9 -16.95 18.44 5.20
C LEU A 9 -16.82 16.93 5.01
N TYR A 10 -16.63 16.16 6.08
CA TYR A 10 -16.56 14.71 6.00
C TYR A 10 -17.88 14.09 5.54
N SER A 11 -19.03 14.57 6.06
CA SER A 11 -20.34 14.01 5.74
C SER A 11 -20.85 14.35 4.32
N MET A 12 -20.27 15.38 3.69
CA MET A 12 -20.72 15.89 2.39
C MET A 12 -19.66 15.84 1.29
N ASP A 13 -18.38 15.68 1.65
CA ASP A 13 -17.19 15.58 0.80
C ASP A 13 -17.32 16.26 -0.59
N PRO A 14 -17.25 17.61 -0.66
CA PRO A 14 -17.50 18.32 -1.90
C PRO A 14 -16.49 17.94 -2.99
N TRP A 15 -16.98 17.38 -4.09
CA TRP A 15 -16.13 16.89 -5.17
C TRP A 15 -15.67 18.03 -6.09
N VAL A 16 -14.51 18.61 -5.74
CA VAL A 16 -13.97 19.83 -6.35
C VAL A 16 -12.61 19.63 -7.02
N THR A 17 -12.21 20.58 -7.85
CA THR A 17 -10.88 20.66 -8.44
C THR A 17 -10.30 22.07 -8.38
N PHE A 18 -9.01 22.16 -8.09
CA PHE A 18 -8.26 23.42 -8.12
C PHE A 18 -7.59 23.69 -9.47
N LYS A 19 -7.81 22.82 -10.47
CA LYS A 19 -7.26 23.00 -11.81
C LYS A 19 -8.04 24.11 -12.53
N PRO A 20 -7.38 24.98 -13.31
CA PRO A 20 -8.09 25.99 -14.09
C PRO A 20 -9.11 25.35 -15.03
N LEU A 21 -10.17 26.09 -15.35
CA LEU A 21 -11.20 25.60 -16.27
C LEU A 21 -10.57 25.43 -17.67
N PRO A 22 -10.60 24.23 -18.29
CA PRO A 22 -10.03 24.02 -19.62
C PRO A 22 -10.68 24.89 -20.71
N GLU A 23 -9.91 25.28 -21.72
CA GLU A 23 -10.38 26.18 -22.80
C GLU A 23 -11.65 25.68 -23.50
N TYR A 24 -11.78 24.35 -23.70
CA TYR A 24 -12.96 23.78 -24.36
C TYR A 24 -14.24 23.90 -23.51
N LEU A 25 -14.13 24.04 -22.18
CA LEU A 25 -15.26 24.34 -21.29
C LEU A 25 -15.52 25.84 -21.20
N GLN A 26 -14.47 26.66 -21.19
CA GLN A 26 -14.61 28.13 -21.21
C GLN A 26 -15.44 28.58 -22.41
N LYS A 27 -15.20 28.01 -23.59
CA LYS A 27 -15.97 28.29 -24.83
C LYS A 27 -17.46 27.96 -24.71
N LYS A 28 -17.87 27.11 -23.77
CA LYS A 28 -19.28 26.75 -23.55
C LYS A 28 -20.01 27.67 -22.60
N ILE A 29 -19.31 28.51 -21.84
CA ILE A 29 -19.91 29.46 -20.91
C ILE A 29 -20.14 30.77 -21.64
N VAL A 30 -21.41 31.12 -21.88
CA VAL A 30 -21.78 32.37 -22.54
C VAL A 30 -22.00 33.44 -21.48
N THR A 31 -21.20 34.51 -21.49
CA THR A 31 -21.31 35.65 -20.54
C THR A 31 -21.01 35.29 -19.09
N ASP A 32 -20.04 34.39 -18.87
CA ASP A 32 -19.54 33.99 -17.54
C ASP A 32 -20.63 33.52 -16.55
N SER A 33 -21.77 33.06 -17.09
CA SER A 33 -22.96 32.72 -16.32
C SER A 33 -23.44 31.32 -16.67
N ILE A 34 -23.99 30.63 -15.69
CA ILE A 34 -24.67 29.34 -15.83
C ILE A 34 -26.10 29.43 -15.30
N PHE A 35 -26.96 28.56 -15.81
CA PHE A 35 -28.31 28.39 -15.30
C PHE A 35 -28.35 27.15 -14.40
N ILE A 36 -28.90 27.34 -13.21
CA ILE A 36 -29.07 26.27 -12.23
C ILE A 36 -30.57 26.16 -11.94
N VAL A 37 -31.09 24.94 -12.01
CA VAL A 37 -32.47 24.61 -11.63
C VAL A 37 -32.44 24.05 -10.22
N ILE A 38 -32.97 24.81 -9.26
CA ILE A 38 -33.07 24.38 -7.86
C ILE A 38 -34.45 23.77 -7.61
N HIS A 39 -34.47 22.56 -7.08
CA HIS A 39 -35.65 21.78 -6.75
C HIS A 39 -35.87 21.77 -5.23
N LYS A 40 -37.10 21.99 -4.77
CA LYS A 40 -37.51 21.80 -3.39
C LYS A 40 -38.89 21.12 -3.36
N GLY A 41 -38.90 19.84 -2.97
CA GLY A 41 -40.09 19.00 -3.13
C GLY A 41 -40.50 18.91 -4.59
N THR A 42 -41.73 19.30 -4.91
CA THR A 42 -42.26 19.34 -6.29
C THR A 42 -42.04 20.68 -7.01
N THR A 43 -41.52 21.70 -6.31
CA THR A 43 -41.34 23.04 -6.87
C THR A 43 -39.93 23.21 -7.42
N THR A 44 -39.82 23.86 -8.57
CA THR A 44 -38.54 24.16 -9.21
C THR A 44 -38.40 25.65 -9.47
N GLN A 45 -37.17 26.15 -9.42
CA GLN A 45 -36.87 27.54 -9.75
C GLN A 45 -35.50 27.62 -10.42
N THR A 46 -35.49 28.14 -11.65
CA THR A 46 -34.26 28.42 -12.37
C THR A 46 -33.68 29.77 -11.95
N ILE A 47 -32.38 29.79 -11.69
CA ILE A 47 -31.60 31.00 -11.39
C ILE A 47 -30.41 31.08 -12.34
N LYS A 48 -30.05 32.31 -12.71
CA LYS A 48 -28.84 32.60 -13.47
C LYS A 48 -27.79 33.08 -12.47
N VAL A 49 -26.63 32.43 -12.44
CA VAL A 49 -25.53 32.72 -11.51
C VAL A 49 -24.23 32.86 -12.28
N SER A 50 -23.29 33.66 -11.79
CA SER A 50 -21.92 33.64 -12.32
C SER A 50 -21.22 32.33 -11.95
N VAL A 51 -20.30 31.87 -12.79
CA VAL A 51 -19.51 30.66 -12.54
C VAL A 51 -18.48 30.83 -11.41
N ASP A 52 -18.20 32.06 -11.01
CA ASP A 52 -17.32 32.43 -9.91
C ASP A 52 -18.05 32.56 -8.56
N GLU A 53 -19.38 32.51 -8.57
CA GLU A 53 -20.17 32.52 -7.32
C GLU A 53 -19.98 31.22 -6.55
N THR A 54 -20.06 31.31 -5.22
CA THR A 54 -20.00 30.15 -4.34
C THR A 54 -21.41 29.67 -3.97
N PRO A 55 -21.58 28.40 -3.56
CA PRO A 55 -22.85 27.86 -3.10
C PRO A 55 -23.54 28.71 -2.02
N GLU A 56 -22.78 29.26 -1.07
CA GLU A 56 -23.32 30.13 -0.01
C GLU A 56 -23.94 31.40 -0.59
N MET A 57 -23.27 32.06 -1.54
CA MET A 57 -23.80 33.25 -2.23
C MET A 57 -25.06 32.92 -3.04
N ILE A 58 -25.08 31.74 -3.68
CA ILE A 58 -26.22 31.28 -4.47
C ILE A 58 -27.44 31.02 -3.58
N LEU A 59 -27.23 30.38 -2.42
CA LEU A 59 -28.28 30.15 -1.44
C LEU A 59 -28.83 31.47 -0.89
N GLN A 60 -27.98 32.43 -0.52
CA GLN A 60 -28.42 33.77 -0.09
C GLN A 60 -29.33 34.43 -1.13
N LYS A 61 -28.88 34.53 -2.39
CA LYS A 61 -29.66 35.11 -3.48
C LYS A 61 -30.97 34.36 -3.74
N PHE A 62 -30.95 33.04 -3.65
CA PHE A 62 -32.15 32.21 -3.79
C PHE A 62 -33.18 32.55 -2.71
N PHE A 63 -32.76 32.64 -1.44
CA PHE A 63 -33.63 32.96 -0.32
C PHE A 63 -34.16 34.39 -0.36
N GLU A 64 -33.35 35.37 -0.78
CA GLU A 64 -33.80 36.74 -1.02
C GLU A 64 -34.91 36.80 -2.09
N LYS A 65 -34.67 36.12 -3.23
CA LYS A 65 -35.63 36.04 -4.34
C LYS A 65 -36.91 35.29 -3.96
N MET A 66 -36.80 34.28 -3.10
CA MET A 66 -37.91 33.43 -2.68
C MET A 66 -38.55 33.87 -1.35
N SER A 67 -38.13 35.00 -0.78
CA SER A 67 -38.65 35.54 0.50
C SER A 67 -40.18 35.61 0.55
N LYS A 68 -40.83 36.04 -0.54
CA LYS A 68 -42.30 36.12 -0.67
C LYS A 68 -42.98 34.79 -1.01
N LYS A 69 -42.20 33.76 -1.34
CA LYS A 69 -42.66 32.44 -1.80
C LYS A 69 -42.20 31.30 -0.87
N LYS A 70 -41.67 31.59 0.32
CA LYS A 70 -41.18 30.57 1.27
C LYS A 70 -42.27 29.53 1.61
N LEU A 71 -43.51 29.98 1.80
CA LEU A 71 -44.67 29.12 2.03
C LEU A 71 -44.92 28.12 0.89
N LEU A 72 -44.68 28.51 -0.37
CA LEU A 72 -44.84 27.64 -1.54
C LEU A 72 -43.72 26.59 -1.66
N LEU A 73 -42.55 26.88 -1.10
CA LEU A 73 -41.40 25.96 -1.09
C LEU A 73 -41.40 24.98 0.09
N ASN A 74 -42.43 25.02 0.94
CA ASN A 74 -42.47 24.26 2.20
C ASN A 74 -41.19 24.45 3.01
N ILE A 75 -40.72 25.70 3.11
CA ILE A 75 -39.60 26.08 3.99
C ILE A 75 -40.23 26.59 5.31
N PRO A 76 -39.94 25.97 6.46
CA PRO A 76 -40.55 26.37 7.73
C PRO A 76 -40.20 27.81 8.12
N GLU A 77 -41.10 28.47 8.84
CA GLU A 77 -40.84 29.80 9.41
C GLU A 77 -39.65 29.71 10.39
N GLY A 78 -38.73 30.68 10.29
CA GLY A 78 -37.50 30.72 11.10
C GLY A 78 -36.26 30.08 10.46
N HIS A 79 -36.40 29.30 9.37
CA HIS A 79 -35.23 28.76 8.67
C HIS A 79 -34.64 29.79 7.68
N SER A 80 -33.31 29.80 7.64
CA SER A 80 -32.45 30.65 6.83
C SER A 80 -31.74 29.83 5.75
N GLU A 81 -30.97 30.50 4.89
CA GLU A 81 -30.10 29.87 3.90
C GLU A 81 -29.03 28.96 4.51
N LEU A 82 -28.66 29.16 5.78
CA LEU A 82 -27.64 28.38 6.48
C LEU A 82 -28.11 26.98 6.87
N ASP A 83 -29.43 26.79 6.92
CA ASP A 83 -30.08 25.52 7.31
C ASP A 83 -30.20 24.55 6.13
N PHE A 84 -29.74 24.95 4.94
CA PHE A 84 -29.87 24.17 3.72
C PHE A 84 -28.54 24.02 2.99
N VAL A 85 -28.45 22.97 2.19
CA VAL A 85 -27.36 22.68 1.27
C VAL A 85 -27.91 22.38 -0.13
N LEU A 86 -27.04 22.51 -1.13
CA LEU A 86 -27.34 22.11 -2.50
C LEU A 86 -26.77 20.71 -2.73
N ARG A 87 -27.63 19.74 -3.05
CA ARG A 87 -27.24 18.39 -3.46
C ARG A 87 -27.56 18.18 -4.93
N VAL A 88 -26.76 17.41 -5.64
CA VAL A 88 -27.03 17.04 -7.04
C VAL A 88 -28.29 16.16 -7.12
N CYS A 89 -29.15 16.43 -8.10
CA CYS A 89 -30.34 15.59 -8.31
C CYS A 89 -29.95 14.14 -8.62
N GLY A 90 -30.49 13.19 -7.86
CA GLY A 90 -30.26 11.75 -8.05
C GLY A 90 -28.89 11.24 -7.60
N ARG A 91 -28.11 12.04 -6.86
CA ARG A 91 -26.78 11.65 -6.36
C ARG A 91 -26.54 12.17 -4.95
N ASP A 92 -25.74 11.45 -4.18
CA ASP A 92 -25.21 11.91 -2.89
C ASP A 92 -23.93 12.73 -3.10
N GLU A 93 -24.02 13.75 -3.96
CA GLU A 93 -22.95 14.71 -4.25
C GLU A 93 -23.40 16.11 -3.81
N TYR A 94 -22.66 16.75 -2.92
CA TYR A 94 -23.02 18.05 -2.35
C TYR A 94 -22.18 19.17 -2.95
N ILE A 95 -22.84 20.30 -3.22
CA ILE A 95 -22.23 21.54 -3.70
C ILE A 95 -22.27 22.54 -2.55
N ILE A 96 -21.19 22.54 -1.76
CA ILE A 96 -21.08 23.31 -0.51
C ILE A 96 -19.71 23.99 -0.37
N GLY A 97 -19.61 24.89 0.61
CA GLY A 97 -18.36 25.55 0.97
C GLY A 97 -18.07 26.78 0.12
N ASN A 98 -16.90 27.37 0.36
CA ASN A 98 -16.46 28.61 -0.29
C ASN A 98 -15.68 28.34 -1.58
N THR A 99 -16.22 27.47 -2.43
CA THR A 99 -15.62 27.07 -3.71
C THR A 99 -16.47 27.61 -4.87
N PRO A 100 -15.87 28.20 -5.92
CA PRO A 100 -16.62 28.64 -7.10
C PRO A 100 -17.37 27.52 -7.80
N MET A 101 -18.55 27.80 -8.36
CA MET A 101 -19.35 26.79 -9.09
C MET A 101 -18.58 26.08 -10.21
N LYS A 102 -17.73 26.81 -10.94
CA LYS A 102 -16.90 26.22 -12.01
C LYS A 102 -15.93 25.15 -11.53
N ASP A 103 -15.62 25.09 -10.24
CA ASP A 103 -14.62 24.19 -9.68
C ASP A 103 -15.20 22.88 -9.17
N PHE A 104 -16.53 22.72 -9.18
CA PHE A 104 -17.17 21.44 -8.90
C PHE A 104 -17.13 20.51 -10.12
N HIS A 105 -16.77 19.25 -9.88
CA HIS A 105 -16.67 18.24 -10.93
C HIS A 105 -18.01 18.02 -11.65
N TRP A 106 -19.12 18.00 -10.90
CA TRP A 106 -20.46 17.89 -11.47
C TRP A 106 -20.79 19.05 -12.42
N ILE A 107 -20.47 20.28 -12.04
CA ILE A 107 -20.73 21.46 -12.88
C ILE A 107 -19.91 21.39 -14.17
N ARG A 108 -18.63 21.02 -14.08
CA ARG A 108 -17.79 20.79 -15.27
C ARG A 108 -18.32 19.66 -16.15
N HIS A 109 -18.91 18.62 -15.57
CA HIS A 109 -19.54 17.52 -16.29
C HIS A 109 -20.76 18.00 -17.10
N CYS A 110 -21.70 18.70 -16.45
CA CYS A 110 -22.87 19.26 -17.14
C CYS A 110 -22.47 20.22 -18.26
N LEU A 111 -21.50 21.11 -18.01
CA LEU A 111 -20.95 22.00 -19.04
C LEU A 111 -20.34 21.21 -20.22
N LYS A 112 -19.56 20.16 -19.93
CA LYS A 112 -18.94 19.32 -20.97
C LYS A 112 -19.99 18.66 -21.85
N ASN A 113 -21.09 18.16 -21.27
CA ASN A 113 -22.10 17.41 -22.01
C ASN A 113 -23.22 18.31 -22.57
N GLY A 114 -23.31 19.57 -22.13
CA GLY A 114 -24.44 20.45 -22.48
C GLY A 114 -25.73 20.08 -21.75
N GLU A 115 -25.61 19.50 -20.55
CA GLU A 115 -26.74 19.10 -19.71
C GLU A 115 -27.18 20.26 -18.80
N GLU A 116 -28.46 20.28 -18.42
CA GLU A 116 -28.98 21.22 -17.42
C GLU A 116 -28.47 20.86 -16.02
N ILE A 117 -28.13 21.87 -15.24
CA ILE A 117 -27.64 21.68 -13.86
C ILE A 117 -28.84 21.67 -12.92
N HIS A 118 -29.23 20.47 -12.48
CA HIS A 118 -30.31 20.29 -11.51
C HIS A 118 -29.75 19.99 -10.11
N LEU A 119 -30.14 20.83 -9.14
CA LEU A 119 -29.78 20.69 -7.74
C LEU A 119 -31.03 20.62 -6.87
N VAL A 120 -31.00 19.86 -5.79
CA VAL A 120 -32.01 19.81 -4.73
C VAL A 120 -31.55 20.67 -3.57
N LEU A 121 -32.49 21.45 -3.03
CA LEU A 121 -32.34 22.17 -1.77
C LEU A 121 -32.86 21.29 -0.63
N GLU A 122 -31.99 20.90 0.30
CA GLU A 122 -32.34 20.03 1.43
C GLU A 122 -31.53 20.39 2.68
N ALA A 123 -31.89 19.81 3.82
CA ALA A 123 -31.12 19.97 5.06
C ALA A 123 -29.79 19.22 4.93
N PRO A 124 -28.68 19.73 5.50
CA PRO A 124 -27.42 19.00 5.52
C PRO A 124 -27.56 17.66 6.24
N PRO A 125 -26.81 16.62 5.83
CA PRO A 125 -26.76 15.36 6.55
C PRO A 125 -26.24 15.58 7.97
N ASP A 126 -26.79 14.83 8.92
CA ASP A 126 -26.40 14.90 10.33
C ASP A 126 -25.03 14.23 10.52
N PRO A 127 -23.97 14.97 10.93
CA PRO A 127 -22.64 14.40 11.10
C PRO A 127 -22.56 13.33 12.18
N ILE A 128 -23.56 13.22 13.07
CA ILE A 128 -23.64 12.14 14.07
C ILE A 128 -23.74 10.77 13.39
N GLN A 129 -24.30 10.69 12.18
CA GLN A 129 -24.41 9.44 11.43
C GLN A 129 -23.04 8.87 11.02
N ASP A 130 -22.00 9.70 10.99
CA ASP A 130 -20.62 9.31 10.67
C ASP A 130 -19.77 9.05 11.92
N GLU A 131 -20.35 9.07 13.12
CA GLU A 131 -19.61 8.76 14.35
C GLU A 131 -19.09 7.32 14.30
N VAL A 132 -17.83 7.17 14.69
CA VAL A 132 -17.15 5.88 14.74
C VAL A 132 -17.03 5.47 16.19
N ASP A 133 -17.31 4.19 16.46
CA ASP A 133 -17.12 3.61 17.78
C ASP A 133 -15.67 3.81 18.25
N LYS A 134 -15.54 4.35 19.47
CA LYS A 134 -14.24 4.52 20.10
C LYS A 134 -13.84 3.19 20.73
N GLU A 135 -13.04 2.41 20.03
CA GLU A 135 -12.35 1.28 20.65
C GLU A 135 -11.08 1.77 21.34
N GLU A 136 -11.09 1.70 22.67
CA GLU A 136 -9.85 1.71 23.45
C GLU A 136 -9.19 0.34 23.31
N TRP A 137 -8.30 0.21 22.32
CA TRP A 137 -7.37 -0.91 22.29
C TRP A 137 -6.28 -0.62 23.33
N PRO A 138 -6.26 -1.29 24.51
CA PRO A 138 -5.08 -1.23 25.35
C PRO A 138 -3.92 -1.72 24.49
N LEU A 139 -2.84 -0.95 24.45
CA LEU A 139 -1.64 -1.33 23.72
C LEU A 139 -1.20 -2.68 24.30
N VAL A 140 -1.42 -3.77 23.55
CA VAL A 140 -0.94 -5.08 23.92
C VAL A 140 0.56 -5.07 23.64
N ASP A 141 1.34 -4.61 24.64
CA ASP A 141 2.71 -5.01 25.00
C ASP A 141 3.38 -3.86 25.80
N ASP A 142 3.54 -4.04 27.12
CA ASP A 142 4.39 -3.17 27.95
C ASP A 142 5.89 -3.37 27.65
N CYS A 143 6.26 -4.35 26.80
CA CYS A 143 7.55 -4.35 26.14
C CYS A 143 7.48 -3.31 25.02
N THR A 144 7.81 -2.06 25.32
CA THR A 144 7.76 -0.89 24.43
C THR A 144 8.35 -1.06 23.02
N GLY A 145 9.03 -2.19 22.70
CA GLY A 145 9.58 -2.46 21.38
C GLY A 145 10.66 -1.46 20.96
N VAL A 146 11.04 -0.55 21.86
CA VAL A 146 12.07 0.46 21.65
C VAL A 146 13.39 -0.26 21.75
N THR A 147 13.94 -0.63 20.60
CA THR A 147 15.37 -0.88 20.50
C THR A 147 16.09 0.40 20.87
N GLY A 148 16.95 0.31 21.89
CA GLY A 148 17.77 1.44 22.32
C GLY A 148 18.66 1.95 21.19
N TYR A 149 19.14 3.18 21.32
CA TYR A 149 20.11 3.74 20.37
C TYR A 149 21.49 3.04 20.49
N GLN A 150 22.36 3.24 19.50
CA GLN A 150 23.71 2.64 19.47
C GLN A 150 24.48 2.86 20.78
N GLU A 151 24.37 4.06 21.36
CA GLU A 151 25.05 4.46 22.59
C GLU A 151 24.57 3.63 23.80
N GLN A 152 23.32 3.17 23.74
CA GLN A 152 22.69 2.34 24.77
C GLN A 152 23.00 0.85 24.58
N LEU A 153 23.17 0.38 23.34
CA LEU A 153 23.33 -1.03 23.01
C LEU A 153 24.77 -1.47 22.69
N THR A 154 25.71 -0.54 22.59
CA THR A 154 27.11 -0.90 22.30
C THR A 154 27.72 -1.75 23.40
N ILE A 155 28.48 -2.77 23.01
CA ILE A 155 29.20 -3.67 23.93
C ILE A 155 30.47 -3.00 24.46
N LYS A 156 31.00 -2.00 23.73
CA LYS A 156 32.24 -1.32 24.10
C LYS A 156 32.09 -0.66 25.48
N ASP A 157 33.06 -0.91 26.34
CA ASP A 157 33.17 -0.33 27.68
C ASP A 157 31.99 -0.65 28.63
N LYS A 158 31.22 -1.72 28.36
CA LYS A 158 30.13 -2.19 29.23
C LYS A 158 30.42 -3.56 29.84
N ASP A 159 29.85 -3.79 31.02
CA ASP A 159 29.88 -5.07 31.73
C ASP A 159 29.03 -6.11 30.97
N HIS A 160 29.71 -7.10 30.38
CA HIS A 160 29.08 -8.10 29.51
C HIS A 160 28.06 -8.99 30.22
N GLU A 161 28.09 -9.11 31.56
CA GLU A 161 27.16 -9.96 32.30
C GLU A 161 25.74 -9.38 32.41
N LYS A 162 25.56 -8.08 32.07
CA LYS A 162 24.27 -7.36 32.21
C LYS A 162 23.61 -7.03 30.87
N VAL A 163 24.17 -7.49 29.75
CA VAL A 163 23.72 -7.10 28.41
C VAL A 163 22.85 -8.19 27.79
N PHE A 164 21.54 -7.95 27.72
CA PHE A 164 20.57 -8.86 27.08
C PHE A 164 20.34 -8.57 25.59
N THR A 165 20.81 -7.43 25.09
CA THR A 165 20.67 -7.02 23.69
C THR A 165 21.91 -6.23 23.29
N ILE A 166 22.47 -6.55 22.13
CA ILE A 166 23.67 -5.90 21.59
C ILE A 166 23.34 -5.20 20.28
N SER A 167 24.07 -4.13 19.98
CA SER A 167 23.94 -3.47 18.69
C SER A 167 24.43 -4.36 17.54
N LEU A 168 23.68 -4.40 16.44
CA LEU A 168 24.12 -5.02 15.20
C LEU A 168 25.38 -4.38 14.64
N TRP A 169 25.63 -3.08 14.89
CA TRP A 169 26.82 -2.39 14.38
C TRP A 169 28.13 -2.89 15.01
N ASP A 170 28.05 -3.51 16.19
CA ASP A 170 29.19 -4.13 16.85
C ASP A 170 29.44 -5.57 16.36
N CYS A 171 28.50 -6.17 15.61
CA CYS A 171 28.60 -7.53 15.09
C CYS A 171 29.49 -7.60 13.83
N THR A 172 30.78 -7.88 14.03
CA THR A 172 31.79 -7.97 12.96
C THR A 172 31.81 -9.31 12.21
N ARG A 173 31.05 -10.29 12.67
CA ARG A 173 30.96 -11.63 12.05
C ARG A 173 30.16 -11.58 10.76
N ASN A 174 30.50 -12.48 9.84
CA ASN A 174 29.70 -12.71 8.64
C ASN A 174 28.34 -13.32 8.98
N PHE A 175 27.31 -12.91 8.25
CA PHE A 175 25.98 -13.49 8.37
C PHE A 175 25.99 -14.92 7.83
N ARG A 176 25.27 -15.82 8.49
CA ARG A 176 25.14 -17.21 8.07
C ARG A 176 23.75 -17.75 8.37
N VAL A 177 23.27 -18.64 7.51
CA VAL A 177 22.02 -19.38 7.72
C VAL A 177 22.29 -20.87 7.60
N LYS A 178 21.57 -21.68 8.37
CA LYS A 178 21.64 -23.13 8.26
C LYS A 178 20.45 -23.64 7.46
N VAL A 179 20.72 -24.30 6.34
CA VAL A 179 19.68 -24.98 5.56
C VAL A 179 19.59 -26.42 6.06
N ILE A 180 18.53 -26.72 6.79
CA ILE A 180 18.28 -28.07 7.35
C ILE A 180 17.84 -29.00 6.23
N GLY A 181 16.74 -28.66 5.55
CA GLY A 181 16.16 -29.48 4.49
C GLY A 181 14.93 -28.83 3.85
N ILE A 182 14.31 -29.56 2.93
CA ILE A 182 13.01 -29.25 2.34
C ILE A 182 12.15 -30.51 2.31
N ASP A 183 10.84 -30.31 2.48
CA ASP A 183 9.79 -31.33 2.32
C ASP A 183 8.86 -30.93 1.17
N ILE A 184 8.77 -31.77 0.15
CA ILE A 184 8.00 -31.52 -1.07
C ILE A 184 7.01 -32.69 -1.27
N PRO A 185 5.71 -32.50 -0.94
CA PRO A 185 4.72 -33.57 -1.00
C PRO A 185 4.42 -34.09 -2.41
N VAL A 186 4.62 -33.27 -3.45
CA VAL A 186 4.33 -33.63 -4.85
C VAL A 186 5.56 -33.39 -5.70
N LEU A 187 6.21 -34.48 -6.09
CA LEU A 187 7.40 -34.45 -6.94
C LEU A 187 7.06 -34.24 -8.42
N PRO A 188 7.95 -33.61 -9.20
CA PRO A 188 7.83 -33.59 -10.65
C PRO A 188 7.86 -35.01 -11.24
N LYS A 189 7.18 -35.23 -12.37
CA LYS A 189 7.08 -36.54 -13.03
C LYS A 189 8.40 -37.10 -13.58
N SER A 190 9.51 -36.37 -13.51
CA SER A 190 10.81 -36.78 -14.06
C SER A 190 11.70 -37.37 -12.97
N SER A 191 12.21 -38.57 -13.20
CA SER A 191 12.95 -39.38 -12.23
C SER A 191 14.45 -39.06 -12.08
N GLU A 192 15.00 -38.15 -12.90
CA GLU A 192 16.44 -37.84 -12.93
C GLU A 192 16.73 -36.35 -12.63
N LEU A 193 16.00 -35.80 -11.66
CA LEU A 193 16.18 -34.42 -11.23
C LEU A 193 17.08 -34.32 -10.00
N THR A 194 17.89 -33.27 -10.00
CA THR A 194 18.63 -32.79 -8.85
C THR A 194 18.00 -31.49 -8.37
N VAL A 195 18.10 -31.24 -7.07
CA VAL A 195 17.59 -30.05 -6.40
C VAL A 195 18.69 -29.41 -5.56
N PHE A 196 18.67 -28.08 -5.48
CA PHE A 196 19.48 -27.32 -4.54
C PHE A 196 18.69 -26.09 -4.06
N VAL A 197 19.09 -25.55 -2.91
CA VAL A 197 18.56 -24.30 -2.37
C VAL A 197 19.58 -23.21 -2.64
N GLU A 198 19.15 -22.16 -3.32
CA GLU A 198 19.88 -20.92 -3.42
C GLU A 198 19.34 -19.93 -2.39
N ALA A 199 20.25 -19.31 -1.65
CA ALA A 199 19.93 -18.32 -0.63
C ALA A 199 20.58 -16.99 -1.04
N ASN A 200 19.75 -15.95 -1.11
CA ASN A 200 20.11 -14.62 -1.57
C ASN A 200 19.80 -13.62 -0.45
N ILE A 201 20.74 -12.74 -0.14
CA ILE A 201 20.50 -11.56 0.70
C ILE A 201 20.25 -10.40 -0.23
N GLN A 202 19.05 -9.84 -0.17
CA GLN A 202 18.58 -8.80 -1.07
C GLN A 202 18.17 -7.56 -0.30
N HIS A 203 18.29 -6.39 -0.92
CA HIS A 203 17.73 -5.15 -0.42
C HIS A 203 17.09 -4.39 -1.59
N GLY A 204 15.76 -4.29 -1.58
CA GLY A 204 15.01 -3.91 -2.78
C GLY A 204 15.26 -4.90 -3.93
N GLN A 205 15.72 -4.40 -5.08
CA GLN A 205 16.06 -5.23 -6.24
C GLN A 205 17.55 -5.63 -6.27
N GLN A 206 18.36 -5.17 -5.33
CA GLN A 206 19.80 -5.41 -5.33
C GLN A 206 20.14 -6.70 -4.59
N LEU A 207 20.94 -7.56 -5.23
CA LEU A 207 21.58 -8.70 -4.58
C LEU A 207 22.83 -8.22 -3.82
N LEU A 208 22.87 -8.48 -2.52
CA LEU A 208 23.98 -8.11 -1.64
C LEU A 208 24.97 -9.26 -1.46
N ALA A 209 24.46 -10.48 -1.25
CA ALA A 209 25.26 -11.69 -1.14
C ALA A 209 24.44 -12.91 -1.56
N GLN A 210 25.12 -13.97 -2.04
CA GLN A 210 24.49 -15.19 -2.52
C GLN A 210 25.29 -16.42 -2.08
N GLN A 211 24.57 -17.47 -1.71
CA GLN A 211 25.12 -18.79 -1.44
C GLN A 211 24.17 -19.88 -1.93
N ARG A 212 24.67 -21.10 -2.14
CA ARG A 212 23.82 -22.25 -2.50
C ARG A 212 24.26 -23.53 -1.81
N THR A 213 23.31 -24.44 -1.61
CA THR A 213 23.61 -25.79 -1.13
C THR A 213 24.16 -26.67 -2.25
N PRO A 214 24.87 -27.77 -1.93
CA PRO A 214 25.24 -28.78 -2.92
C PRO A 214 24.00 -29.43 -3.55
N SER A 215 24.03 -29.75 -4.85
CA SER A 215 22.92 -30.45 -5.49
C SER A 215 22.74 -31.87 -4.92
N LYS A 216 21.49 -32.24 -4.63
CA LYS A 216 21.08 -33.59 -4.18
C LYS A 216 20.00 -34.17 -5.09
N PRO A 217 19.79 -35.50 -5.12
CA PRO A 217 18.65 -36.10 -5.80
C PRO A 217 17.34 -35.48 -5.30
N PHE A 218 16.42 -35.22 -6.23
CA PHE A 218 15.13 -34.61 -5.88
C PHE A 218 14.12 -35.69 -5.46
N VAL A 219 13.99 -35.87 -4.15
CA VAL A 219 13.05 -36.79 -3.49
C VAL A 219 12.12 -36.00 -2.54
N GLU A 220 11.16 -36.67 -1.90
CA GLU A 220 10.13 -36.02 -1.06
C GLU A 220 10.74 -35.22 0.09
N GLU A 221 11.73 -35.79 0.78
CA GLU A 221 12.49 -35.13 1.85
C GLU A 221 13.98 -35.02 1.45
N VAL A 222 14.50 -33.80 1.39
CA VAL A 222 15.91 -33.55 1.08
C VAL A 222 16.57 -32.78 2.20
N LEU A 223 17.46 -33.44 2.94
CA LEU A 223 18.20 -32.85 4.06
C LEU A 223 19.61 -32.43 3.61
N TRP A 224 20.02 -31.19 3.88
CA TRP A 224 21.39 -30.71 3.69
C TRP A 224 22.17 -30.58 5.00
N ASN A 225 21.51 -30.06 6.04
CA ASN A 225 22.11 -29.77 7.35
C ASN A 225 23.43 -28.96 7.23
N VAL A 226 23.46 -27.95 6.35
CA VAL A 226 24.68 -27.20 5.99
C VAL A 226 24.56 -25.73 6.37
N TRP A 227 25.66 -25.13 6.83
CA TRP A 227 25.78 -23.69 7.01
C TRP A 227 26.15 -23.03 5.68
N LEU A 228 25.40 -21.99 5.32
CA LEU A 228 25.73 -21.08 4.23
C LEU A 228 26.27 -19.79 4.85
N ASP A 229 27.58 -19.60 4.76
CA ASP A 229 28.28 -18.40 5.23
C ASP A 229 28.33 -17.36 4.10
N PHE A 230 27.72 -16.20 4.30
CA PHE A 230 27.65 -15.14 3.29
C PHE A 230 28.84 -14.19 3.42
N ASP A 231 29.29 -13.65 2.29
CA ASP A 231 30.31 -12.59 2.28
C ASP A 231 29.71 -11.20 2.57
N ILE A 232 29.01 -11.09 3.70
CA ILE A 232 28.47 -9.84 4.24
C ILE A 232 28.45 -9.91 5.76
N LYS A 233 28.92 -8.87 6.42
CA LYS A 233 28.92 -8.79 7.89
C LYS A 233 27.54 -8.44 8.41
N ILE A 234 27.22 -8.92 9.61
CA ILE A 234 25.94 -8.62 10.27
C ILE A 234 25.73 -7.10 10.41
N LYS A 235 26.77 -6.35 10.78
CA LYS A 235 26.72 -4.89 10.89
C LYS A 235 26.43 -4.14 9.58
N ASP A 236 26.69 -4.78 8.45
CA ASP A 236 26.54 -4.19 7.11
C ASP A 236 25.18 -4.55 6.49
N LEU A 237 24.30 -5.27 7.21
CA LEU A 237 22.93 -5.57 6.78
C LEU A 237 22.03 -4.33 6.89
N PRO A 238 21.49 -3.79 5.79
CA PRO A 238 20.56 -2.69 5.85
C PRO A 238 19.20 -3.10 6.44
N LYS A 239 18.51 -2.14 7.06
CA LYS A 239 17.11 -2.33 7.48
C LYS A 239 16.26 -2.61 6.24
N GLY A 240 15.48 -3.69 6.28
CA GLY A 240 14.69 -4.15 5.13
C GLY A 240 15.40 -5.18 4.25
N SER A 241 16.58 -5.66 4.64
CA SER A 241 17.19 -6.83 3.98
C SER A 241 16.30 -8.06 4.07
N LEU A 242 16.18 -8.75 2.94
CA LEU A 242 15.43 -9.99 2.77
C LEU A 242 16.40 -11.15 2.58
N LEU A 243 16.21 -12.22 3.34
CA LEU A 243 16.68 -13.54 2.99
C LEU A 243 15.68 -14.16 2.02
N ASN A 244 16.04 -14.19 0.75
CA ASN A 244 15.30 -14.85 -0.30
C ASN A 244 15.86 -16.27 -0.49
N LEU A 245 15.03 -17.28 -0.22
CA LEU A 245 15.36 -18.68 -0.40
C LEU A 245 14.62 -19.20 -1.63
N GLN A 246 15.35 -19.88 -2.51
CA GLN A 246 14.88 -20.34 -3.80
C GLN A 246 15.24 -21.81 -4.00
N VAL A 247 14.28 -22.63 -4.39
CA VAL A 247 14.49 -24.05 -4.70
C VAL A 247 14.56 -24.22 -6.20
N TYR A 248 15.73 -24.62 -6.68
CA TYR A 248 15.99 -24.89 -8.08
C TYR A 248 16.03 -26.39 -8.34
N CYS A 249 15.47 -26.82 -9.46
CA CYS A 249 15.65 -28.18 -9.97
C CYS A 249 16.39 -28.15 -11.32
N GLY A 250 17.13 -29.22 -11.62
CA GLY A 250 17.83 -29.38 -12.89
C GLY A 250 18.19 -30.83 -13.15
N LYS A 251 18.49 -31.19 -14.40
CA LYS A 251 18.93 -32.56 -14.71
C LYS A 251 20.29 -32.85 -14.07
N ALA A 252 20.49 -34.09 -13.64
CA ALA A 252 21.80 -34.51 -13.14
C ALA A 252 22.87 -34.31 -14.25
N PRO A 253 24.05 -33.76 -13.94
CA PRO A 253 25.16 -33.77 -14.89
C PRO A 253 25.56 -35.23 -15.20
N PRO A 254 25.92 -35.56 -16.45
CA PRO A 254 26.38 -36.91 -16.79
C PRO A 254 27.63 -37.23 -15.96
N GLN A 255 27.67 -38.42 -15.34
CA GLN A 255 28.83 -38.86 -14.58
C GLN A 255 30.07 -38.92 -15.49
N PRO A 256 31.23 -38.37 -15.10
CA PRO A 256 32.46 -38.58 -15.85
C PRO A 256 32.88 -40.05 -15.70
N THR A 257 32.97 -40.76 -16.83
CA THR A 257 33.58 -42.08 -16.91
C THR A 257 35.02 -42.01 -16.45
N LYS A 258 35.41 -42.92 -15.54
CA LYS A 258 36.74 -42.98 -14.93
C LYS A 258 37.83 -43.17 -16.00
N ILE A 259 38.60 -42.12 -16.31
CA ILE A 259 39.93 -42.25 -16.92
C ILE A 259 40.87 -41.20 -16.30
N HIS A 260 41.87 -41.72 -15.57
CA HIS A 260 43.21 -41.23 -15.23
C HIS A 260 43.47 -39.76 -14.82
N MET A 261 44.31 -39.61 -13.79
CA MET A 261 44.66 -38.37 -13.08
C MET A 261 45.41 -37.31 -13.92
N GLN A 262 45.11 -36.02 -13.67
CA GLN A 262 46.09 -34.99 -13.27
C GLN A 262 45.39 -33.72 -12.71
N PRO A 263 46.02 -32.94 -11.80
CA PRO A 263 45.38 -31.83 -11.10
C PRO A 263 45.79 -30.47 -11.68
N HIS A 264 44.84 -29.70 -12.25
CA HIS A 264 44.96 -28.24 -12.31
C HIS A 264 43.62 -27.54 -12.62
N ASN A 265 43.34 -26.47 -11.87
CA ASN A 265 42.37 -25.39 -12.10
C ASN A 265 40.87 -25.74 -12.14
N PHE A 266 40.22 -25.59 -10.98
CA PHE A 266 38.77 -25.33 -10.88
C PHE A 266 38.48 -23.91 -11.40
N VAL A 267 38.37 -23.77 -12.72
CA VAL A 267 37.80 -22.58 -13.37
C VAL A 267 36.59 -23.06 -14.18
N THR A 268 35.40 -22.76 -13.65
CA THR A 268 34.10 -22.63 -14.35
C THR A 268 33.88 -23.53 -15.57
N ALA A 269 33.46 -24.78 -15.30
CA ALA A 269 32.72 -25.57 -16.28
C ALA A 269 31.22 -25.47 -15.96
N GLU A 270 30.61 -24.34 -16.33
CA GLU A 270 29.15 -24.22 -16.40
C GLU A 270 28.64 -25.06 -17.56
N SER A 271 28.43 -26.36 -17.32
CA SER A 271 27.52 -27.13 -18.14
C SER A 271 26.15 -26.46 -18.04
N LYS A 272 25.64 -25.91 -19.15
CA LYS A 272 24.28 -25.37 -19.31
C LYS A 272 23.23 -26.46 -19.10
N CYS A 273 23.11 -26.94 -17.87
CA CYS A 273 21.98 -27.73 -17.45
C CYS A 273 20.81 -26.76 -17.26
N LYS A 274 19.66 -27.01 -17.89
CA LYS A 274 18.47 -26.16 -17.75
C LYS A 274 17.99 -26.26 -16.29
N THR A 275 18.43 -25.33 -15.44
CA THR A 275 17.94 -25.18 -14.07
C THR A 275 16.66 -24.36 -14.06
N GLN A 276 15.61 -24.89 -13.45
CA GLN A 276 14.30 -24.26 -13.31
C GLN A 276 14.08 -23.90 -11.84
N LEU A 277 13.71 -22.64 -11.59
CA LEU A 277 13.22 -22.21 -10.28
C LEU A 277 11.81 -22.78 -10.06
N LEU A 278 11.61 -23.52 -8.98
CA LEU A 278 10.32 -24.12 -8.65
C LEU A 278 9.61 -23.41 -7.52
N TYR A 279 10.33 -23.07 -6.45
CA TYR A 279 9.75 -22.50 -5.25
C TYR A 279 10.59 -21.34 -4.74
N TYR A 280 9.95 -20.39 -4.07
CA TYR A 280 10.65 -19.30 -3.39
C TYR A 280 9.93 -18.89 -2.10
N VAL A 281 10.67 -18.34 -1.15
CA VAL A 281 10.14 -17.67 0.04
C VAL A 281 11.08 -16.55 0.46
N ASN A 282 10.51 -15.51 1.05
CA ASN A 282 11.25 -14.36 1.56
C ASN A 282 11.08 -14.24 3.07
N LEU A 283 12.14 -13.90 3.76
CA LEU A 283 12.14 -13.62 5.19
C LEU A 283 12.89 -12.32 5.47
N LEU A 284 12.26 -11.36 6.14
CA LEU A 284 12.94 -10.16 6.61
C LEU A 284 14.00 -10.52 7.65
N LEU A 285 15.25 -10.14 7.42
CA LEU A 285 16.35 -10.42 8.35
C LEU A 285 16.26 -9.59 9.64
N ILE A 286 15.79 -8.35 9.53
CA ILE A 286 15.55 -7.45 10.67
C ILE A 286 14.04 -7.24 10.77
N ASP A 287 13.46 -7.54 11.93
CA ASP A 287 12.01 -7.48 12.14
C ASP A 287 11.47 -6.06 12.42
N HIS A 288 10.16 -5.96 12.66
CA HIS A 288 9.49 -4.67 12.94
C HIS A 288 9.96 -4.02 14.25
N ARG A 289 10.57 -4.79 15.15
CA ARG A 289 11.17 -4.33 16.41
C ARG A 289 12.65 -4.01 16.26
N PHE A 290 13.19 -4.02 15.04
CA PHE A 290 14.60 -3.80 14.73
C PHE A 290 15.54 -4.88 15.32
N LEU A 291 15.02 -6.08 15.59
CA LEU A 291 15.82 -7.22 16.05
C LEU A 291 16.23 -8.08 14.85
N LEU A 292 17.49 -8.54 14.84
CA LEU A 292 17.95 -9.53 13.87
C LEU A 292 17.25 -10.86 14.17
N ARG A 293 16.60 -11.43 13.15
CA ARG A 293 15.95 -12.73 13.26
C ARG A 293 16.96 -13.83 13.57
N GLN A 294 16.60 -14.66 14.53
CA GLN A 294 17.38 -15.78 15.01
C GLN A 294 16.45 -16.94 15.38
N GLY A 295 17.02 -18.15 15.50
CA GLY A 295 16.26 -19.36 15.81
C GLY A 295 15.86 -20.15 14.56
N GLU A 296 14.97 -21.12 14.77
CA GLU A 296 14.52 -22.05 13.74
C GLU A 296 13.24 -21.54 13.08
N TYR A 297 13.12 -21.79 11.77
CA TYR A 297 11.97 -21.41 10.97
C TYR A 297 11.56 -22.55 10.04
N VAL A 298 10.26 -22.84 10.02
CA VAL A 298 9.61 -23.64 8.98
C VAL A 298 8.91 -22.67 8.04
N LEU A 299 9.38 -22.57 6.81
CA LEU A 299 8.90 -21.61 5.82
C LEU A 299 8.18 -22.33 4.68
N HIS A 300 6.86 -22.19 4.62
CA HIS A 300 6.09 -22.66 3.47
C HIS A 300 6.35 -21.76 2.26
N MET A 301 6.72 -22.37 1.13
CA MET A 301 7.20 -21.66 -0.05
C MET A 301 6.11 -21.46 -1.11
N TRP A 302 6.23 -20.40 -1.88
CA TRP A 302 5.39 -20.13 -3.03
C TRP A 302 5.90 -20.89 -4.25
N LYS A 303 5.01 -21.54 -5.00
CA LYS A 303 5.35 -22.19 -6.27
C LYS A 303 5.42 -21.15 -7.39
N ILE A 304 6.46 -21.22 -8.22
CA ILE A 304 6.52 -20.47 -9.47
C ILE A 304 5.46 -21.02 -10.44
N PRO A 305 4.56 -20.17 -10.98
CA PRO A 305 3.58 -20.63 -11.95
C PRO A 305 4.29 -21.18 -13.19
N ASP A 306 3.82 -22.30 -13.71
CA ASP A 306 4.29 -22.83 -14.98
C ASP A 306 3.98 -21.79 -16.07
N LYS A 307 4.94 -21.51 -16.96
CA LYS A 307 4.71 -20.61 -18.10
C LYS A 307 3.59 -21.22 -18.95
N ALA A 308 2.46 -20.52 -19.06
CA ALA A 308 1.36 -20.86 -19.95
C ALA A 308 1.80 -20.87 -21.42
#